data_AF-A0A8C3AS51-F1
#
_entry.id   AF-A0A8C3AS51-F1
#
_cell.length_a   1.000
_cell.length_b   1.000
_cell.length_c   1.000
_cell.angle_alpha   90.00
_cell.angle_beta   90.00
_cell.angle_gamma   90.00
#
_symmetry.space_group_name_H-M   'P 1'
#
loop_
_entity.id
_entity.type
_entity.pdbx_description
1 polymer ?
#
loop_
_entity_poly.entity_id
_entity_poly.type
_entity_poly.pdbx_seq_one_letter_code
_entity_poly.pdbx_strand_id
1 'polypeptide(L)'
;MKMSDNAESPIETQKEESQPPSDESTTTDDKKKIDVLLKAVGNTPIMKTKKWAVERGRTIQSLSQFISRFLKLDGSEQLFIYVNQSFAPSPDQDVGVLFDCFGSDGKLILHYCKSQAWG
;
A
#
# COMPACT_ATOMS: atom_id res chain seq x y z
N MET A 1 10.67 31.76 66.77
CA MET A 1 11.61 30.63 66.65
C MET A 1 11.76 30.32 65.17
N LYS A 2 12.97 30.37 64.62
CA LYS A 2 13.25 30.21 63.19
C LYS A 2 13.12 28.74 62.80
N MET A 3 12.50 28.45 61.65
CA MET A 3 12.69 27.22 60.90
C MET A 3 13.56 27.60 59.70
N SER A 4 14.75 27.04 59.65
CA SER A 4 15.78 27.33 58.66
C SER A 4 16.33 26.01 58.13
N ASP A 5 16.34 25.91 56.80
CA ASP A 5 17.35 25.21 55.97
C ASP A 5 17.32 23.68 55.94
N ASN A 6 17.63 22.96 54.87
CA ASN A 6 18.00 23.24 53.47
C ASN A 6 18.22 21.85 52.84
N ALA A 7 17.80 21.62 51.59
CA ALA A 7 18.36 20.56 50.72
C ALA A 7 18.00 20.84 49.24
N GLU A 8 18.88 21.60 48.60
CA GLU A 8 19.52 21.37 47.29
C GLU A 8 18.69 20.90 46.06
N SER A 9 18.66 21.77 45.04
CA SER A 9 18.25 21.48 43.65
C SER A 9 19.41 20.87 42.83
N PRO A 10 19.19 20.31 41.61
CA PRO A 10 19.28 21.17 40.42
C PRO A 10 18.35 20.83 39.24
N ILE A 11 18.26 21.85 38.39
CA ILE A 11 17.64 21.97 37.05
C ILE A 11 18.28 21.02 36.04
N GLU A 12 17.48 20.40 35.17
CA GLU A 12 17.94 20.12 33.80
C GLU A 12 16.88 20.54 32.78
N THR A 13 17.18 21.67 32.15
CA THR A 13 16.58 22.18 30.92
C THR A 13 17.15 21.37 29.76
N GLN A 14 16.30 20.82 28.90
CA GLN A 14 16.65 20.69 27.48
C GLN A 14 15.57 21.36 26.63
N LYS A 15 16.07 22.20 25.74
CA LYS A 15 15.43 23.22 24.92
C LYS A 15 15.89 22.91 23.50
N GLU A 16 14.98 23.13 22.53
CA GLU A 16 15.22 23.17 21.07
C GLU A 16 15.62 21.86 20.37
N GLU A 17 14.87 21.44 19.35
CA GLU A 17 15.19 21.80 17.95
C GLU A 17 14.13 21.27 16.96
N SER A 18 13.43 22.21 16.32
CA SER A 18 13.05 22.31 14.90
C SER A 18 12.99 21.08 13.95
N GLN A 19 11.77 20.85 13.43
CA GLN A 19 11.37 20.48 12.04
C GLN A 19 11.60 19.06 11.47
N PRO A 20 10.77 18.61 10.48
CA PRO A 20 9.63 19.28 9.82
C PRO A 20 8.28 18.51 9.94
N PRO A 21 7.14 19.15 9.61
CA PRO A 21 5.97 18.42 9.13
C PRO A 21 6.24 18.00 7.68
N SER A 22 6.36 16.70 7.42
CA SER A 22 6.44 16.13 6.07
C SER A 22 5.46 14.95 6.01
N ASP A 23 4.36 14.94 5.27
CA ASP A 23 4.00 15.64 4.03
C ASP A 23 2.56 16.18 4.12
N GLU A 24 2.37 17.50 4.15
CA GLU A 24 1.12 18.12 3.69
C GLU A 24 1.41 18.91 2.41
N SER A 25 1.66 18.17 1.33
CA SER A 25 1.73 18.73 -0.02
C SER A 25 1.52 17.66 -1.07
N THR A 26 0.52 16.80 -0.87
CA THR A 26 -0.01 15.99 -1.96
C THR A 26 -1.14 16.76 -2.63
N THR A 27 -0.81 17.25 -3.81
CA THR A 27 -1.73 17.87 -4.75
C THR A 27 -3.02 17.06 -4.86
N THR A 28 -4.15 17.70 -5.17
CA THR A 28 -5.48 17.08 -5.35
C THR A 28 -5.50 15.86 -6.30
N ASP A 29 -4.42 15.58 -7.03
CA ASP A 29 -4.25 14.38 -7.86
C ASP A 29 -3.93 13.10 -7.06
N ASP A 30 -3.20 13.17 -5.94
CA ASP A 30 -2.84 11.99 -5.15
C ASP A 30 -4.06 11.38 -4.44
N LYS A 31 -5.07 12.20 -4.11
CA LYS A 31 -6.37 11.70 -3.61
C LYS A 31 -7.09 10.80 -4.62
N LYS A 32 -6.71 10.84 -5.91
CA LYS A 32 -7.28 9.99 -6.96
C LYS A 32 -6.52 8.68 -7.15
N LYS A 33 -5.35 8.54 -6.53
CA LYS A 33 -4.51 7.34 -6.62
C LYS A 33 -4.43 6.65 -5.27
N ILE A 34 -4.23 5.35 -5.30
CA ILE A 34 -4.03 4.53 -4.12
C ILE A 34 -2.73 3.74 -4.24
N ASP A 35 -2.13 3.44 -3.10
CA ASP A 35 -1.01 2.53 -3.07
C ASP A 35 -1.48 1.09 -3.21
N VAL A 36 -1.00 0.38 -4.24
CA VAL A 36 -1.24 -1.04 -4.45
C VAL A 36 0.06 -1.80 -4.29
N LEU A 37 0.07 -2.79 -3.39
CA LEU A 37 1.18 -3.71 -3.20
C LEU A 37 0.89 -5.04 -3.89
N LEU A 38 1.65 -5.33 -4.94
CA LEU A 38 1.53 -6.55 -5.74
C LEU A 38 2.47 -7.63 -5.20
N LYS A 39 1.91 -8.80 -4.85
CA LYS A 39 2.66 -9.97 -4.37
C LYS A 39 2.46 -11.15 -5.31
N ALA A 40 3.55 -11.73 -5.81
CA ALA A 40 3.48 -12.96 -6.60
C ALA A 40 3.12 -14.15 -5.70
N VAL A 41 2.50 -15.16 -6.30
CA VAL A 41 2.12 -16.41 -5.63
C VAL A 41 2.68 -17.60 -6.40
N GLY A 42 3.15 -18.60 -5.65
CA GLY A 42 3.73 -19.82 -6.20
C GLY A 42 4.94 -19.54 -7.09
N ASN A 43 4.99 -20.19 -8.25
CA ASN A 43 6.09 -20.05 -9.22
C ASN A 43 5.87 -18.89 -10.21
N THR A 44 4.98 -17.96 -9.89
CA THR A 44 4.71 -16.80 -10.76
C THR A 44 5.89 -15.82 -10.70
N PRO A 45 6.38 -15.30 -11.85
CA PRO A 45 7.49 -14.35 -11.87
C PRO A 45 7.22 -13.11 -11.00
N ILE A 46 8.20 -12.72 -10.19
CA ILE A 46 8.08 -11.59 -9.25
C ILE A 46 8.41 -10.28 -9.97
N MET A 47 7.50 -9.30 -9.91
CA MET A 47 7.78 -7.93 -10.34
C MET A 47 8.88 -7.29 -9.50
N LYS A 48 9.84 -6.61 -10.18
CA LYS A 48 10.92 -5.85 -9.51
C LYS A 48 10.35 -4.74 -8.62
N THR A 49 9.42 -3.96 -9.17
CA THR A 49 8.67 -2.95 -8.43
C THR A 49 7.36 -3.56 -7.93
N LYS A 50 7.19 -3.60 -6.61
CA LYS A 50 6.02 -4.23 -5.97
C LYS A 50 4.94 -3.23 -5.56
N LYS A 51 5.32 -2.02 -5.17
CA LYS A 51 4.39 -0.95 -4.77
C LYS A 51 4.15 -0.02 -5.95
N TRP A 52 2.88 0.25 -6.26
CA TRP A 52 2.46 1.06 -7.39
C TRP A 52 1.38 2.05 -6.95
N ALA A 53 1.49 3.30 -7.39
CA ALA A 53 0.39 4.26 -7.29
C ALA A 53 -0.57 3.99 -8.45
N VAL A 54 -1.82 3.61 -8.14
CA VAL A 54 -2.83 3.20 -9.11
C VAL A 54 -4.05 4.10 -9.00
N GLU A 55 -4.55 4.57 -10.14
CA GLU A 55 -5.79 5.34 -10.19
C GLU A 55 -6.97 4.54 -9.67
N ARG A 56 -7.83 5.18 -8.87
CA ARG A 56 -8.98 4.52 -8.24
C ARG A 56 -9.96 3.91 -9.25
N GLY A 57 -10.16 4.56 -10.40
CA GLY A 57 -11.03 4.07 -11.47
C GLY A 57 -10.40 3.03 -12.40
N ARG A 58 -9.20 2.53 -12.11
CA ARG A 58 -8.62 1.42 -12.89
C ARG A 58 -9.32 0.12 -12.53
N THR A 59 -9.69 -0.67 -13.54
CA THR A 59 -10.30 -1.98 -13.33
C THR A 59 -9.27 -3.08 -13.07
N ILE A 60 -9.70 -4.18 -12.46
CA ILE A 60 -8.87 -5.38 -12.23
C ILE A 60 -8.37 -5.99 -13.55
N GLN A 61 -9.19 -5.99 -14.59
CA GLN A 61 -8.78 -6.46 -15.92
C GLN A 61 -7.61 -5.65 -16.47
N SER A 62 -7.70 -4.32 -16.41
CA SER A 62 -6.61 -3.44 -16.88
C SER A 62 -5.34 -3.64 -16.06
N LEU A 63 -5.48 -3.81 -14.73
CA LEU A 63 -4.35 -4.10 -13.86
C LEU A 63 -3.70 -5.46 -14.16
N SER A 64 -4.50 -6.50 -14.38
CA SER A 64 -4.02 -7.84 -14.77
C SER A 64 -3.24 -7.78 -16.09
N GLN A 65 -3.79 -7.12 -17.12
CA GLN A 65 -3.11 -6.93 -18.39
C GLN A 65 -1.79 -6.17 -18.23
N PHE A 66 -1.75 -5.12 -17.41
CA PHE A 66 -0.52 -4.39 -17.10
C PHE A 66 0.55 -5.31 -16.50
N ILE A 67 0.19 -6.13 -15.50
CA ILE A 67 1.13 -7.07 -14.87
C ILE A 67 1.61 -8.11 -15.88
N SER A 68 0.72 -8.70 -16.67
CA SER A 68 1.08 -9.69 -17.70
C SER A 68 2.07 -9.12 -18.73
N ARG A 69 1.85 -7.87 -19.18
CA ARG A 69 2.78 -7.17 -20.09
C ARG A 69 4.13 -6.90 -19.43
N PHE A 70 4.12 -6.46 -18.17
CA PHE A 70 5.36 -6.18 -17.44
C PHE A 70 6.20 -7.45 -17.22
N LEU A 71 5.53 -8.57 -16.93
CA LEU A 71 6.16 -9.88 -16.76
C LEU A 71 6.49 -10.58 -18.08
N LYS A 72 6.12 -9.99 -19.23
CA LYS A 72 6.30 -10.55 -20.58
C LYS A 72 5.67 -11.95 -20.71
N LEU A 73 4.49 -12.11 -20.13
CA LEU A 73 3.72 -13.35 -20.26
C LEU A 73 3.22 -13.50 -21.71
N ASP A 74 3.07 -14.75 -22.14
CA ASP A 74 2.47 -15.04 -23.44
C ASP A 74 0.98 -14.66 -23.44
N GLY A 75 0.41 -14.32 -24.61
CA GLY A 75 -1.01 -13.96 -24.72
C GLY A 75 -1.98 -15.10 -24.39
N SER A 76 -1.49 -16.34 -24.39
CA SER A 76 -2.24 -17.53 -23.95
C SER A 76 -2.22 -17.75 -22.43
N GLU A 77 -1.34 -17.07 -21.69
CA GLU A 77 -1.22 -17.23 -20.25
C GLU A 77 -2.24 -16.36 -19.52
N GLN A 78 -3.03 -16.98 -18.64
CA GLN A 78 -3.96 -16.26 -17.77
C GLN A 78 -3.25 -15.78 -16.50
N LEU A 79 -3.64 -14.59 -16.01
CA LEU A 79 -3.17 -14.06 -14.74
C LEU A 79 -4.37 -13.76 -13.84
N PHE A 80 -4.39 -14.43 -12.68
CA PHE A 80 -5.39 -14.27 -11.64
C PHE A 80 -4.92 -13.24 -10.62
N ILE A 81 -5.85 -12.44 -10.11
CA ILE A 81 -5.63 -11.48 -9.03
C ILE A 81 -6.54 -11.84 -7.86
N TYR A 82 -6.01 -11.76 -6.66
CA TYR A 82 -6.69 -12.13 -5.42
C TYR A 82 -6.58 -11.03 -4.37
N VAL A 83 -7.69 -10.80 -3.67
CA VAL A 83 -7.77 -9.93 -2.49
C VAL A 83 -7.77 -10.81 -1.25
N ASN A 84 -7.03 -10.40 -0.21
CA ASN A 84 -6.95 -11.10 1.08
C ASN A 84 -6.59 -12.59 1.01
N GLN A 85 -5.93 -13.04 -0.06
CA GLN A 85 -5.59 -14.46 -0.27
C GLN A 85 -6.82 -15.37 -0.17
N SER A 86 -7.96 -14.91 -0.67
CA SER A 86 -9.24 -15.62 -0.53
C SER A 86 -10.01 -15.66 -1.84
N PHE A 87 -10.40 -14.51 -2.40
CA PHE A 87 -11.27 -14.47 -3.56
C PHE A 87 -10.67 -13.65 -4.70
N ALA A 88 -11.08 -13.98 -5.93
CA ALA A 88 -10.77 -13.21 -7.13
C ALA A 88 -11.92 -12.21 -7.39
N PRO A 89 -11.66 -10.89 -7.42
CA PRO A 89 -12.68 -9.90 -7.73
C PRO A 89 -13.11 -9.97 -9.20
N SER A 90 -14.27 -9.40 -9.52
CA SER A 90 -14.71 -9.25 -10.91
C SER A 90 -13.67 -8.47 -11.75
N PRO A 91 -13.41 -8.86 -13.01
CA PRO A 91 -12.48 -8.13 -13.89
C PRO A 91 -12.87 -6.66 -14.09
N ASP A 92 -14.17 -6.34 -14.03
CA ASP A 92 -14.71 -4.99 -14.21
C ASP A 92 -14.71 -4.17 -12.91
N GLN A 93 -14.32 -4.77 -11.78
CA GLN A 93 -14.29 -4.08 -10.50
C GLN A 93 -13.19 -3.01 -10.49
N ASP A 94 -13.55 -1.82 -10.03
CA ASP A 94 -12.61 -0.74 -9.79
C ASP A 94 -11.72 -1.03 -8.58
N VAL A 95 -10.42 -0.80 -8.76
CA VAL A 95 -9.38 -0.97 -7.75
C VAL A 95 -9.63 -0.06 -6.53
N GLY A 96 -10.19 1.14 -6.74
CA GLY A 96 -10.59 2.05 -5.66
C GLY A 96 -11.67 1.47 -4.74
N VAL A 97 -12.66 0.77 -5.30
CA VAL A 97 -13.72 0.12 -4.50
C VAL A 97 -13.12 -1.01 -3.66
N LEU A 98 -12.21 -1.80 -4.23
CA LEU A 98 -11.51 -2.84 -3.47
C LEU A 98 -10.64 -2.27 -2.35
N PHE A 99 -10.03 -1.12 -2.57
CA PHE A 99 -9.27 -0.41 -1.53
C PHE A 99 -10.17 0.09 -0.40
N ASP A 100 -11.33 0.66 -0.72
CA ASP A 100 -12.25 1.15 0.32
C ASP A 100 -12.78 0.01 1.21
N CYS A 101 -12.99 -1.18 0.64
CA CYS A 101 -13.49 -2.34 1.37
C CYS A 101 -12.41 -3.16 2.07
N PHE A 102 -11.22 -3.29 1.46
CA PHE A 102 -10.20 -4.28 1.87
C PHE A 102 -8.79 -3.69 2.05
N GLY A 103 -8.60 -2.38 1.86
CA GLY A 103 -7.34 -1.71 2.09
C GLY A 103 -6.94 -1.67 3.57
N SER A 104 -5.64 -1.68 3.85
CA SER A 104 -5.09 -1.59 5.21
C SER A 104 -3.77 -0.82 5.23
N ASP A 105 -3.55 0.00 6.25
CA ASP A 105 -2.40 0.91 6.40
C ASP A 105 -2.08 1.67 5.10
N GLY A 106 -3.10 2.34 4.56
CA GLY A 106 -3.00 3.23 3.40
C GLY A 106 -2.72 2.54 2.05
N LYS A 107 -2.82 1.20 1.96
CA LYS A 107 -2.56 0.44 0.73
C LYS A 107 -3.53 -0.72 0.53
N LEU A 108 -3.70 -1.15 -0.71
CA LEU A 108 -4.38 -2.40 -1.07
C LEU A 108 -3.34 -3.46 -1.42
N ILE A 109 -3.41 -4.64 -0.80
CA ILE A 109 -2.53 -5.76 -1.13
C ILE A 109 -3.25 -6.70 -2.09
N LEU A 110 -2.66 -6.91 -3.26
CA LEU A 110 -3.17 -7.85 -4.27
C LEU A 110 -2.15 -8.95 -4.51
N HIS A 111 -2.65 -10.18 -4.60
CA HIS A 111 -1.83 -11.36 -4.88
C HIS A 111 -2.09 -11.81 -6.31
N TYR A 112 -1.05 -11.97 -7.12
CA TYR A 112 -1.18 -12.40 -8.51
C TYR A 112 -0.55 -13.76 -8.74
N CYS A 113 -1.19 -14.56 -9.60
CA CYS A 113 -0.77 -15.93 -9.88
C CYS A 113 -1.10 -16.34 -11.33
N LYS A 114 -0.25 -17.17 -11.95
CA LYS A 114 -0.54 -17.80 -13.27
C LYS A 114 -1.57 -18.93 -13.20
N SER A 115 -1.69 -19.58 -12.05
CA SER A 115 -2.67 -20.64 -11.79
C SER A 115 -3.69 -20.17 -10.76
N GLN A 116 -4.88 -20.76 -10.76
CA GLN A 116 -5.81 -20.58 -9.65
C GLN A 116 -5.16 -21.00 -8.34
N ALA A 117 -5.32 -20.18 -7.31
CA ALA A 117 -4.68 -20.37 -6.00
C ALA A 117 -5.69 -20.42 -4.86
N TRP A 118 -6.73 -19.59 -4.93
CA TRP A 118 -7.83 -19.52 -3.96
C TRP A 118 -9.17 -19.42 -4.67
N GLY A 119 -10.26 -19.72 -3.95
CA GLY A 119 -11.64 -19.74 -4.45
C GLY A 119 -12.60 -20.07 -3.32
#